data_AF-A0A212C5W5-F1
#
_entry.id   AF-A0A212C5W5-F1
#
_cell.length_a   1.000
_cell.length_b   1.000
_cell.length_c   1.000
_cell.angle_alpha   90.00
_cell.angle_beta   90.00
_cell.angle_gamma   90.00
#
_symmetry.space_group_name_H-M   'P 1'
#
loop_
_entity.id
_entity.type
_entity.pdbx_description
1 polymer ?
#
loop_
_entity_poly.entity_id
_entity_poly.type
_entity_poly.pdbx_seq_one_letter_code
_entity_poly.pdbx_strand_id
1 'polypeptide(L)'
;MDTVRIAVVGAGVMGLSTAVCISKMVPGCSITVISDKFTPETTSDVAAGMLIPPTYPDTPIQKQKQWFKETFDHLFAIVNSTEAEDAGVILIFRSIPTEEVPYWADVVLGFRKMTKDELKKFPQHVFGHAFTTLKCEGPAYLPWLQKRLVHALASDRKAGVEEEEAHT
;
A
#
# COMPACT_ATOMS: atom_id res chain seq x y z
N MET A 1 13.39 -14.54 -26.14
CA MET A 1 14.14 -14.00 -24.97
C MET A 1 13.88 -14.91 -23.80
N ASP A 2 14.90 -15.27 -23.03
CA ASP A 2 14.75 -16.19 -21.91
C ASP A 2 13.96 -15.54 -20.76
N THR A 3 12.93 -16.23 -20.28
CA THR A 3 12.07 -15.79 -19.17
C THR A 3 12.89 -15.61 -17.89
N VAL A 4 12.89 -14.39 -17.35
CA VAL A 4 13.53 -14.12 -16.05
C VAL A 4 12.69 -14.72 -14.93
N ARG A 5 13.25 -15.66 -14.15
CA ARG A 5 12.55 -16.30 -13.03
C ARG A 5 12.91 -15.62 -11.70
N ILE A 6 11.91 -15.13 -10.98
CA ILE A 6 12.05 -14.34 -9.76
C ILE A 6 11.30 -15.04 -8.64
N ALA A 7 11.97 -15.28 -7.52
CA ALA A 7 11.33 -15.74 -6.29
C ALA A 7 11.20 -14.58 -5.30
N VAL A 8 9.99 -14.39 -4.76
CA VAL A 8 9.71 -13.44 -3.69
C VAL A 8 9.37 -14.23 -2.44
N VAL A 9 10.10 -13.98 -1.34
CA VAL A 9 9.87 -14.68 -0.07
C VAL A 9 8.98 -13.84 0.83
N GLY A 10 7.83 -14.40 1.23
CA GLY A 10 6.82 -13.80 2.10
C GLY A 10 5.57 -13.33 1.36
N ALA A 11 4.39 -13.67 1.91
CA ALA A 11 3.08 -13.31 1.34
C ALA A 11 2.32 -12.23 2.14
N GLY A 12 3.02 -11.46 2.97
CA GLY A 12 2.48 -10.25 3.59
C GLY A 12 2.46 -9.05 2.64
N VAL A 13 2.06 -7.88 3.14
CA VAL A 13 1.90 -6.66 2.31
C VAL A 13 3.16 -6.29 1.55
N MET A 14 4.34 -6.43 2.18
CA MET A 14 5.63 -6.11 1.54
C MET A 14 5.95 -7.08 0.40
N GLY A 15 5.75 -8.39 0.59
CA GLY A 15 6.06 -9.39 -0.43
C GLY A 15 5.13 -9.31 -1.63
N LEU A 16 3.81 -9.23 -1.38
CA LEU A 16 2.83 -9.15 -2.46
C LEU A 16 2.90 -7.84 -3.25
N SER A 17 3.07 -6.69 -2.57
CA SER A 17 3.24 -5.41 -3.28
C SER A 17 4.53 -5.38 -4.11
N THR A 18 5.64 -5.90 -3.58
CA THR A 18 6.90 -6.04 -4.32
C THR A 18 6.73 -6.92 -5.55
N ALA A 19 6.06 -8.07 -5.43
CA ALA A 19 5.78 -8.95 -6.56
C ALA A 19 4.97 -8.25 -7.67
N VAL A 20 3.95 -7.47 -7.29
CA VAL A 20 3.14 -6.67 -8.24
C VAL A 20 3.96 -5.55 -8.89
N CYS A 21 4.88 -4.90 -8.15
CA CYS A 21 5.77 -3.90 -8.72
C CYS A 21 6.74 -4.53 -9.72
N ILE A 22 7.38 -5.65 -9.36
CA ILE A 22 8.30 -6.38 -10.25
C ILE A 22 7.59 -6.82 -11.53
N SER A 23 6.37 -7.37 -11.42
CA SER A 23 5.63 -7.84 -12.60
C SER A 23 5.35 -6.73 -13.61
N LYS A 24 5.22 -5.49 -13.16
CA LYS A 24 5.02 -4.32 -14.03
C LYS A 24 6.32 -3.77 -14.60
N MET A 25 7.44 -3.96 -13.90
CA MET A 25 8.73 -3.36 -14.23
C MET A 25 9.64 -4.28 -15.05
N VAL A 26 9.44 -5.59 -14.98
CA VAL A 26 10.30 -6.59 -15.63
C VAL A 26 9.48 -7.38 -16.67
N PRO A 27 9.51 -6.98 -17.95
CA PRO A 27 8.78 -7.67 -19.01
C PRO A 27 9.19 -9.14 -19.13
N GLY A 28 8.21 -10.02 -19.34
CA GLY A 28 8.46 -11.45 -19.56
C GLY A 28 9.05 -12.17 -18.34
N CYS A 29 8.87 -11.63 -17.13
CA CYS A 29 9.28 -12.33 -15.92
C CYS A 29 8.25 -13.39 -15.49
N SER A 30 8.75 -14.41 -14.78
CA SER A 30 7.95 -15.38 -14.05
C SER A 30 8.21 -15.19 -12.57
N ILE A 31 7.17 -14.86 -11.80
CA ILE A 31 7.29 -14.60 -10.37
C ILE A 31 6.66 -15.75 -9.59
N THR A 32 7.37 -16.26 -8.59
CA THR A 32 6.85 -17.21 -7.59
C THR A 32 6.93 -16.58 -6.21
N VAL A 33 5.80 -16.49 -5.51
CA VAL A 33 5.76 -16.08 -4.09
C VAL A 33 5.86 -17.33 -3.22
N ILE A 34 6.88 -17.39 -2.37
CA ILE A 34 7.15 -18.51 -1.46
C ILE A 34 6.93 -18.02 -0.04
N SER A 35 6.03 -18.64 0.71
CA SER A 35 5.70 -18.23 2.08
C SER A 35 5.25 -19.44 2.90
N ASP A 36 5.56 -19.42 4.19
CA ASP A 36 5.04 -20.38 5.17
C ASP A 36 3.57 -20.09 5.53
N LYS A 37 3.18 -18.81 5.50
CA LYS A 37 1.84 -18.32 5.77
C LYS A 37 1.33 -17.41 4.66
N PHE A 38 0.05 -17.49 4.38
CA PHE A 38 -0.70 -16.58 3.51
C PHE A 38 -1.83 -15.91 4.31
N THR A 39 -2.54 -14.96 3.70
CA THR A 39 -3.76 -14.41 4.32
C THR A 39 -4.74 -15.55 4.64
N PRO A 40 -5.38 -15.58 5.83
CA PRO A 40 -5.47 -14.51 6.83
C PRO A 40 -4.42 -14.60 7.97
N GLU A 41 -3.32 -15.32 7.79
CA GLU A 41 -2.39 -15.69 8.88
C GLU A 41 -1.08 -14.89 8.89
N THR A 42 -1.00 -13.78 8.14
CA THR A 42 0.18 -12.92 8.12
C THR A 42 0.11 -11.82 9.18
N THR A 43 1.25 -11.24 9.55
CA THR A 43 1.28 -10.02 10.39
C THR A 43 0.51 -8.86 9.76
N SER A 44 0.42 -8.82 8.42
CA SER A 44 -0.32 -7.77 7.71
C SER A 44 -1.84 -7.91 7.88
N ASP A 45 -2.37 -9.12 8.08
CA ASP A 45 -3.80 -9.36 8.31
C ASP A 45 -4.28 -8.79 9.66
N VAL A 46 -3.40 -8.78 10.66
CA VAL A 46 -3.72 -8.29 12.02
C VAL A 46 -3.35 -6.81 12.22
N ALA A 47 -2.75 -6.16 11.23
CA ALA A 47 -2.35 -4.76 11.32
C ALA A 47 -3.57 -3.84 11.35
N ALA A 48 -3.49 -2.76 12.14
CA ALA A 48 -4.57 -1.76 12.22
C ALA A 48 -4.85 -1.04 10.88
N GLY A 49 -3.86 -1.02 9.98
CA GLY A 49 -4.01 -0.54 8.60
C GLY A 49 -3.92 0.96 8.40
N MET A 50 -3.73 1.75 9.46
CA MET A 50 -3.63 3.20 9.33
C MET A 50 -2.34 3.63 8.64
N LEU A 51 -2.47 4.50 7.65
CA LEU A 51 -1.35 5.11 6.96
C LEU A 51 -0.88 6.36 7.71
N ILE A 52 -0.06 6.15 8.74
CA ILE A 52 0.63 7.18 9.51
C ILE A 52 2.06 6.68 9.71
N PRO A 53 3.10 7.35 9.16
CA PRO A 53 4.42 6.80 9.17
C PRO A 53 5.10 7.13 10.52
N PRO A 54 5.68 6.13 11.22
CA PRO A 54 6.59 6.43 12.31
C PRO A 54 7.90 6.98 11.74
N THR A 55 8.67 7.65 12.60
CA THR A 55 10.02 8.09 12.23
C THR A 55 11.02 6.96 12.45
N TYR A 56 11.77 6.59 11.42
CA TYR A 56 12.85 5.60 11.51
C TYR A 56 14.22 6.30 11.65
N PRO A 57 14.96 6.11 12.76
CA PRO A 57 16.21 6.83 13.00
C PRO A 57 17.28 6.63 11.92
N ASP A 58 17.39 5.41 11.38
CA ASP A 58 18.47 5.03 10.46
C ASP A 58 18.15 5.32 8.98
N THR A 59 17.02 5.96 8.69
CA THR A 59 16.61 6.31 7.32
C THR A 59 16.49 7.81 7.18
N PRO A 60 17.06 8.45 6.14
CA PRO A 60 16.90 9.89 5.93
C PRO A 60 15.43 10.30 5.84
N ILE A 61 15.02 11.37 6.54
CA ILE A 61 13.63 11.86 6.57
C ILE A 61 13.08 12.11 5.17
N GLN A 62 13.89 12.63 4.25
CA GLN A 62 13.45 12.86 2.86
C GLN A 62 13.04 11.57 2.16
N LYS A 63 13.78 10.47 2.41
CA LYS A 63 13.47 9.16 1.84
C LYS A 63 12.22 8.55 2.47
N GLN A 64 12.06 8.69 3.79
CA GLN A 64 10.85 8.26 4.49
C GLN A 64 9.62 9.02 3.99
N LYS A 65 9.74 10.34 3.81
CA LYS A 65 8.68 11.18 3.26
C LYS A 65 8.33 10.78 1.83
N GLN A 66 9.33 10.49 1.00
CA GLN A 66 9.11 10.06 -0.37
C GLN A 66 8.34 8.73 -0.43
N TRP A 67 8.78 7.70 0.31
CA TRP A 67 8.08 6.43 0.39
C TRP A 67 6.65 6.57 0.90
N PHE A 68 6.45 7.41 1.93
CA PHE A 68 5.13 7.71 2.44
C PHE A 68 4.24 8.36 1.38
N LYS A 69 4.77 9.38 0.67
CA LYS A 69 4.04 10.07 -0.39
C LYS A 69 3.66 9.14 -1.54
N GLU A 70 4.60 8.34 -2.04
CA GLU A 70 4.34 7.38 -3.13
C GLU A 70 3.29 6.34 -2.72
N THR A 71 3.34 5.85 -1.47
CA THR A 71 2.33 4.93 -0.92
C THR A 71 0.98 5.62 -0.75
N PHE A 72 0.97 6.87 -0.26
CA PHE A 72 -0.24 7.66 -0.10
C PHE A 72 -0.93 7.90 -1.44
N ASP A 73 -0.19 8.35 -2.46
CA ASP A 73 -0.73 8.62 -3.79
C ASP A 73 -1.33 7.35 -4.42
N HIS A 74 -0.65 6.21 -4.29
CA HIS A 74 -1.15 4.91 -4.77
C HIS A 74 -2.46 4.50 -4.09
N LEU A 75 -2.50 4.54 -2.76
CA LEU A 75 -3.71 4.18 -2.01
C LEU A 75 -4.82 5.22 -2.20
N PHE A 76 -4.48 6.49 -2.40
CA PHE A 76 -5.44 7.55 -2.71
C PHE A 76 -6.05 7.36 -4.10
N ALA A 77 -5.30 6.88 -5.09
CA ALA A 77 -5.86 6.50 -6.37
C ALA A 77 -6.86 5.33 -6.22
N ILE A 78 -6.55 4.34 -5.38
CA ILE A 78 -7.43 3.19 -5.12
C ILE A 78 -8.73 3.63 -4.44
N VAL A 79 -8.67 4.45 -3.38
CA VAL A 79 -9.88 4.88 -2.64
C VAL A 79 -10.84 5.69 -3.50
N ASN A 80 -10.34 6.34 -4.55
CA ASN A 80 -11.15 7.10 -5.51
C ASN A 80 -11.56 6.27 -6.75
N SER A 81 -11.31 4.96 -6.75
CA SER A 81 -11.68 4.05 -7.83
C SER A 81 -12.86 3.16 -7.45
N THR A 82 -13.40 2.43 -8.43
CA THR A 82 -14.42 1.40 -8.19
C THR A 82 -13.89 0.18 -7.44
N GLU A 83 -12.57 0.04 -7.29
CA GLU A 83 -11.91 -1.09 -6.59
C GLU A 83 -11.73 -0.83 -5.08
N ALA A 84 -12.14 0.33 -4.56
CA ALA A 84 -11.85 0.75 -3.19
C ALA A 84 -12.35 -0.23 -2.12
N GLU A 85 -13.59 -0.70 -2.28
CA GLU A 85 -14.23 -1.67 -1.36
C GLU A 85 -13.51 -3.02 -1.40
N ASP A 86 -13.28 -3.56 -2.59
CA ASP A 86 -12.57 -4.84 -2.79
C ASP A 86 -11.13 -4.80 -2.25
N ALA A 87 -10.47 -3.65 -2.35
CA ALA A 87 -9.11 -3.44 -1.83
C ALA A 87 -9.08 -3.14 -0.32
N GLY A 88 -10.22 -2.89 0.33
CA GLY A 88 -10.30 -2.48 1.72
C GLY A 88 -9.55 -1.19 2.02
N VAL A 89 -9.55 -0.23 1.08
CA VAL A 89 -8.91 1.08 1.25
C VAL A 89 -9.98 2.13 1.50
N ILE A 90 -9.90 2.81 2.64
CA ILE A 90 -10.89 3.81 3.07
C ILE A 90 -10.24 5.09 3.59
N LEU A 91 -10.94 6.21 3.49
CA LEU A 91 -10.54 7.48 4.12
C LEU A 91 -11.00 7.51 5.58
N ILE A 92 -10.09 7.93 6.47
CA ILE A 92 -10.38 8.09 7.90
C ILE A 92 -9.92 9.46 8.40
N PHE A 93 -10.75 10.09 9.24
CA PHE A 93 -10.37 11.30 9.94
C PHE A 93 -9.60 10.96 11.22
N ARG A 94 -8.56 11.73 11.52
CA ARG A 94 -7.72 11.57 12.72
C ARG A 94 -7.50 12.89 13.44
N SER A 95 -7.40 12.77 14.76
CA SER A 95 -6.86 13.80 15.63
C SER A 95 -5.74 13.21 16.49
N ILE A 96 -4.63 13.92 16.63
CA ILE A 96 -3.46 13.48 17.40
C ILE A 96 -3.02 14.64 18.30
N PRO A 97 -2.85 14.41 19.61
CA PRO A 97 -2.46 15.46 20.54
C PRO A 97 -0.94 15.64 20.59
N THR A 98 -0.36 16.16 19.51
CA THR A 98 1.07 16.49 19.43
C THR A 98 1.26 17.96 19.06
N GLU A 99 2.30 18.59 19.59
CA GLU A 99 2.65 19.99 19.31
C GLU A 99 3.46 20.14 18.01
N GLU A 100 4.34 19.17 17.72
CA GLU A 100 5.21 19.24 16.55
C GLU A 100 4.46 18.88 15.26
N VAL A 101 4.67 19.69 14.23
CA VAL A 101 4.16 19.41 12.88
C VAL A 101 5.02 18.30 12.29
N PRO A 102 4.45 17.13 11.95
CA PRO A 102 5.23 16.02 11.43
C PRO A 102 5.74 16.30 10.01
N TYR A 103 6.86 15.67 9.63
CA TYR A 103 7.50 15.86 8.33
C TYR A 103 6.62 15.50 7.12
N TRP A 104 5.53 14.75 7.36
CA TRP A 104 4.57 14.26 6.39
C TRP A 104 3.24 15.04 6.38
N ALA A 105 3.14 16.14 7.14
CA ALA A 105 1.90 16.91 7.29
C ALA A 105 1.33 17.43 5.96
N ASP A 106 2.18 17.75 5.00
CA ASP A 106 1.83 18.25 3.66
C ASP A 106 1.42 17.15 2.67
N VAL A 107 1.54 15.88 3.04
CA VAL A 107 1.14 14.74 2.20
C VAL A 107 -0.29 14.30 2.50
N VAL A 108 -0.72 14.36 3.76
CA VAL A 108 -2.07 13.96 4.17
C VAL A 108 -3.10 15.05 3.87
N LEU A 109 -4.38 14.69 3.85
CA LEU A 109 -5.45 15.60 3.45
C LEU A 109 -5.87 16.51 4.60
N GLY A 110 -5.86 17.83 4.35
CA GLY A 110 -6.45 18.81 5.25
C GLY A 110 -5.77 18.90 6.62
N PHE A 111 -4.45 18.69 6.68
CA PHE A 111 -3.70 18.84 7.93
C PHE A 111 -3.84 20.24 8.51
N ARG A 112 -4.25 20.31 9.78
CA ARG A 112 -4.41 21.57 10.51
C ARG A 112 -4.28 21.36 12.01
N LYS A 113 -4.12 22.46 12.75
CA LYS A 113 -4.27 22.45 14.21
C LYS A 113 -5.74 22.30 14.60
N MET A 114 -5.98 21.67 15.75
CA MET A 114 -7.31 21.57 16.34
C MET A 114 -7.77 22.93 16.87
N THR A 115 -9.07 23.20 16.77
CA THR A 115 -9.66 24.40 17.36
C THR A 115 -9.79 24.25 18.87
N LYS A 116 -10.02 25.36 19.59
CA LYS A 116 -10.26 25.31 21.04
C LYS A 116 -11.45 24.42 21.40
N ASP A 117 -12.52 24.42 20.59
CA ASP A 117 -13.70 23.60 20.84
C ASP A 117 -13.48 22.11 20.55
N GLU A 118 -12.62 21.78 19.60
CA GLU A 118 -12.19 20.39 19.37
C GLU A 118 -11.30 19.89 20.53
N LEU A 119 -10.38 20.72 21.03
CA LEU A 119 -9.50 20.39 22.15
C LEU A 119 -10.25 20.18 23.47
N LYS A 120 -11.38 20.88 23.69
CA LYS A 120 -12.24 20.65 24.87
C LYS A 120 -12.73 19.21 25.00
N LYS A 121 -12.78 18.44 23.90
CA LYS A 121 -13.14 17.02 23.91
C LYS A 121 -12.03 16.12 24.48
N PHE A 122 -10.82 16.65 24.63
CA PHE A 122 -9.62 15.95 25.11
C PHE A 122 -9.00 16.74 26.27
N PRO A 123 -9.63 16.78 27.45
CA PRO A 123 -9.28 17.72 28.53
C PRO A 123 -7.86 17.59 29.10
N GLN A 124 -7.16 16.48 28.81
CA GLN A 124 -5.77 16.26 29.21
C GLN A 124 -4.74 16.80 28.19
N HIS A 125 -5.19 17.37 27.07
CA HIS A 125 -4.32 17.80 25.98
C HIS A 125 -4.50 19.29 25.68
N VAL A 126 -3.38 19.99 25.53
CA VAL A 126 -3.35 21.44 25.25
C VAL A 126 -3.08 21.75 23.76
N PHE A 127 -2.64 20.77 22.99
CA PHE A 127 -2.39 20.85 21.55
C PHE A 127 -3.00 19.65 20.83
N GLY A 128 -3.21 19.80 19.52
CA GLY A 128 -3.54 18.69 18.65
C GLY A 128 -3.62 19.07 17.20
N HIS A 129 -3.46 18.08 16.34
CA HIS A 129 -3.59 18.17 14.89
C HIS A 129 -4.80 17.36 14.44
N ALA A 130 -5.44 17.81 13.36
CA ALA A 130 -6.55 17.14 12.70
C ALA A 130 -6.24 17.00 11.21
N PHE A 131 -6.52 15.83 10.64
CA PHE A 131 -6.28 15.52 9.23
C PHE A 131 -7.08 14.29 8.79
N THR A 132 -7.22 14.11 7.49
CA THR A 132 -7.75 12.88 6.89
C THR A 132 -6.59 12.08 6.27
N THR A 133 -6.53 10.78 6.57
CA THR A 133 -5.57 9.84 6.00
C THR A 133 -6.28 8.58 5.49
N LEU A 134 -5.53 7.60 5.02
CA LEU A 134 -6.02 6.33 4.51
C LEU A 134 -5.89 5.24 5.58
N LYS A 135 -6.83 4.30 5.56
CA LYS A 135 -6.71 2.99 6.21
C LYS A 135 -6.76 1.92 5.12
N CYS A 136 -5.85 0.97 5.19
CA CYS A 136 -5.76 -0.16 4.28
C CYS A 136 -5.90 -1.46 5.10
N GLU A 137 -6.96 -2.20 4.85
CA GLU A 137 -7.31 -3.39 5.63
C GLU A 137 -6.63 -4.63 5.06
N GLY A 138 -5.68 -5.19 5.80
CA GLY A 138 -4.91 -6.37 5.38
C GLY A 138 -5.78 -7.52 4.84
N PRO A 139 -6.82 -7.97 5.57
CA PRO A 139 -7.66 -9.09 5.14
C PRO A 139 -8.37 -8.88 3.79
N ALA A 140 -8.53 -7.64 3.33
CA ALA A 140 -9.08 -7.33 2.01
C ALA A 140 -7.96 -7.01 0.99
N TYR A 141 -6.96 -6.23 1.40
CA TYR A 141 -5.90 -5.75 0.52
C TYR A 141 -4.96 -6.87 0.04
N LEU A 142 -4.65 -7.86 0.89
CA LEU A 142 -3.76 -8.96 0.51
C LEU A 142 -4.39 -9.85 -0.58
N PRO A 143 -5.66 -10.33 -0.44
CA PRO A 143 -6.35 -11.00 -1.54
C PRO A 143 -6.44 -10.15 -2.82
N TRP A 144 -6.66 -8.84 -2.69
CA TRP A 144 -6.70 -7.93 -3.82
C TRP A 144 -5.35 -7.86 -4.56
N LEU A 145 -4.23 -7.75 -3.84
CA LEU A 145 -2.89 -7.80 -4.44
C LEU A 145 -2.59 -9.14 -5.12
N GLN A 146 -3.01 -10.26 -4.52
CA GLN A 146 -2.85 -11.59 -5.12
C GLN A 146 -3.57 -11.70 -6.46
N LYS A 147 -4.83 -11.25 -6.53
CA LYS A 147 -5.61 -11.23 -7.77
C LYS A 147 -4.91 -10.40 -8.86
N ARG A 148 -4.37 -9.23 -8.50
CA ARG A 148 -3.63 -8.38 -9.44
C ARG A 148 -2.35 -9.01 -9.94
N LEU A 149 -1.61 -9.70 -9.07
CA LEU A 149 -0.39 -10.41 -9.46
C LEU A 149 -0.70 -11.53 -10.46
N VAL A 150 -1.73 -12.35 -10.18
CA VAL A 150 -2.16 -13.41 -11.10
C VAL A 150 -2.60 -12.83 -12.44
N HIS A 151 -3.38 -11.76 -12.44
CA HIS A 151 -3.83 -11.11 -13.67
C HIS A 151 -2.65 -10.55 -14.48
N ALA A 152 -1.72 -9.84 -13.85
CA ALA A 152 -0.54 -9.28 -14.52
C ALA A 152 0.30 -10.37 -15.20
N LEU A 153 0.59 -11.46 -14.48
CA LEU A 153 1.36 -12.59 -15.02
C LEU A 153 0.62 -13.39 -16.11
N ALA A 154 -0.71 -13.31 -16.16
CA ALA A 154 -1.51 -13.93 -17.22
C ALA A 154 -1.56 -13.06 -18.49
N SER A 155 -1.66 -11.73 -18.33
CA SER A 155 -1.62 -10.78 -19.44
C SER A 155 -0.28 -10.83 -20.20
N ASP A 156 0.84 -10.94 -19.48
CA ASP A 156 2.16 -11.02 -20.09
C ASP A 156 2.37 -12.30 -20.92
N ARG A 157 1.75 -13.43 -20.53
CA ARG A 157 1.84 -14.68 -21.30
C ARG A 157 1.08 -14.63 -22.62
N LYS A 158 0.04 -13.80 -22.72
CA LYS A 158 -0.72 -13.63 -23.97
C LYS A 158 -0.01 -12.72 -24.99
N ALA A 159 1.03 -12.00 -24.58
CA ALA A 159 1.81 -11.13 -25.47
C ALA A 159 2.86 -11.88 -26.33
N GLY A 160 2.90 -13.21 -26.28
CA GLY A 160 3.86 -14.06 -26.99
C GLY A 160 3.26 -15.13 -27.91
N VAL A 161 2.03 -14.94 -28.41
CA VAL A 161 1.43 -15.88 -29.36
C VAL A 161 1.66 -15.38 -30.80
N GLU A 162 2.71 -15.88 -31.45
CA GLU A 162 2.69 -16.10 -32.90
C GLU A 162 2.01 -17.45 -33.14
N GLU A 163 0.86 -17.43 -33.81
CA GLU A 163 0.24 -18.64 -34.37
C GLU A 163 1.07 -19.07 -35.59
N GLU A 164 1.82 -20.17 -35.44
CA GLU A 164 2.38 -20.88 -36.59
C GLU A 164 1.36 -21.93 -37.03
N GLU A 165 0.55 -21.59 -38.05
CA GLU A 165 -0.26 -22.56 -38.77
C GLU A 165 0.65 -23.51 -39.55
N ALA A 166 0.86 -24.72 -39.03
CA ALA A 166 1.47 -25.79 -39.80
C ALA A 166 0.47 -26.27 -40.87
N HIS A 167 0.69 -25.85 -42.11
CA HIS A 167 0.18 -26.55 -43.29
C HIS A 167 0.88 -27.91 -43.40
N THR A 168 0.12 -29.01 -43.31
CA THR A 168 0.25 -30.18 -44.20
C THR A 168 -1.00 -31.04 -44.14
#